data_AF-A0A6N2C4Z9-F1
#
_entry.id   AF-A0A6N2C4Z9-F1
#
_cell.length_a   1.000
_cell.length_b   1.000
_cell.length_c   1.000
_cell.angle_alpha   90.00
_cell.angle_beta   90.00
_cell.angle_gamma   90.00
#
_symmetry.space_group_name_H-M   'P 1'
#
loop_
_entity.id
_entity.type
_entity.pdbx_description
1 polymer ?
#
loop_
_entity_poly.entity_id
_entity_poly.type
_entity_poly.pdbx_seq_one_letter_code
_entity_poly.pdbx_strand_id
1 'polypeptide(L)' 'MLTQYFLMNATNTCAKELNLLYKDFPQYFVWSSSYKMWSQRKRGKVIGRVVTSHQLREKDIILDYY' A
#
# COMPACT_ATOMS: atom_id res chain seq x y z
N MET A 1 5.33 -6.91 -11.18
CA MET A 1 5.86 -7.50 -12.43
C MET A 1 5.98 -6.43 -13.49
N LEU A 2 7.14 -6.34 -14.16
CA LEU A 2 7.45 -5.29 -15.14
C LEU A 2 6.68 -5.46 -16.47
N THR A 3 6.58 -6.68 -17.00
CA THR A 3 5.82 -6.94 -18.23
C THR A 3 4.35 -6.55 -18.10
N GLN A 4 3.76 -6.85 -16.93
CA GLN A 4 2.37 -6.48 -16.65
C GLN A 4 2.18 -4.98 -16.42
N TYR A 5 3.22 -4.25 -16.03
CA TYR A 5 3.16 -2.80 -15.97
C TYR A 5 2.99 -2.19 -17.37
N PHE A 6 3.76 -2.66 -18.37
CA PHE A 6 3.59 -2.17 -19.75
C PHE A 6 2.21 -2.48 -20.31
N LEU A 7 1.69 -3.69 -20.06
CA LEU A 7 0.34 -4.07 -20.47
C LEU A 7 -0.72 -3.18 -19.82
N MET A 8 -0.60 -2.92 -18.51
CA MET A 8 -1.54 -2.07 -17.78
C MET A 8 -1.48 -0.62 -18.27
N ASN A 9 -0.29 -0.06 -18.54
CA ASN A 9 -0.14 1.28 -19.12
C ASN A 9 -0.70 1.37 -20.55
N ALA A 10 -0.67 0.29 -21.33
CA ALA A 10 -1.21 0.28 -22.68
C ALA A 10 -2.74 0.14 -22.72
N THR A 11 -3.35 -0.48 -21.71
CA THR A 11 -4.78 -0.87 -21.74
C THR A 11 -5.66 -0.07 -20.77
N ASN A 12 -5.16 0.31 -19.59
CA ASN A 12 -5.94 0.95 -18.56
C ASN A 12 -5.95 2.49 -18.73
N THR A 13 -7.14 3.08 -18.80
CA THR A 13 -7.30 4.54 -18.97
C THR A 13 -6.72 5.34 -17.82
N CYS A 14 -6.96 4.94 -16.56
CA CYS A 14 -6.39 5.66 -15.42
C CYS A 14 -4.86 5.55 -15.37
N ALA A 15 -4.28 4.41 -15.77
CA ALA A 15 -2.82 4.29 -15.83
C ALA A 15 -2.21 5.25 -16.86
N LYS A 16 -2.89 5.44 -18.01
CA LYS A 16 -2.51 6.42 -19.04
C LYS A 16 -2.66 7.86 -18.55
N GLU A 17 -3.78 8.18 -17.92
CA GLU A 17 -4.05 9.52 -17.39
C GLU A 17 -3.05 9.94 -16.31
N LEU A 18 -2.69 9.01 -15.42
CA LEU A 18 -1.75 9.28 -14.32
C LEU A 18 -0.28 9.31 -14.77
N ASN A 19 0.04 8.79 -15.96
CA ASN A 19 1.38 8.74 -16.56
C ASN A 19 2.49 8.34 -15.56
N LEU A 20 2.25 7.27 -14.81
CA LEU A 20 3.11 6.86 -13.69
C LEU A 20 4.36 6.12 -14.16
N LEU A 21 5.51 6.46 -13.57
CA LEU A 21 6.71 5.64 -13.67
C LEU A 21 6.51 4.30 -12.94
N TYR A 22 7.28 3.29 -13.34
CA TYR A 22 7.25 1.97 -12.70
C TYR A 22 7.46 2.03 -11.18
N LYS A 23 8.33 2.94 -10.72
CA LYS A 23 8.62 3.16 -9.29
C LYS A 23 7.40 3.66 -8.49
N ASP A 24 6.53 4.44 -9.12
CA ASP A 24 5.39 5.10 -8.47
C ASP A 24 4.11 4.25 -8.61
N PHE A 25 4.11 3.29 -9.53
CA PHE A 25 3.00 2.40 -9.82
C PHE A 25 2.40 1.68 -8.59
N PRO A 26 3.21 1.14 -7.65
CA PRO A 26 2.69 0.43 -6.47
C PRO A 26 1.87 1.32 -5.51
N GLN A 27 1.99 2.65 -5.61
CA GLN A 27 1.21 3.58 -4.79
C GLN A 27 -0.26 3.65 -5.22
N TYR A 28 -0.53 3.39 -6.50
CA TYR A 28 -1.85 3.51 -7.12
C TYR A 28 -2.45 2.16 -7.50
N PHE A 29 -1.60 1.17 -7.76
CA PHE A 29 -2.01 -0.16 -8.18
C PHE A 29 -1.44 -1.21 -7.23
N VAL A 30 -2.16 -2.33 -7.09
CA VAL A 30 -1.75 -3.47 -6.28
C VAL A 30 -1.56 -4.66 -7.21
N TRP A 31 -0.46 -5.40 -7.02
CA TRP A 31 -0.22 -6.64 -7.74
C TRP A 31 -1.07 -7.76 -7.15
N SER A 32 -1.90 -8.39 -7.98
CA SER A 32 -2.58 -9.63 -7.61
C SER A 32 -1.79 -10.82 -8.14
N SER A 33 -1.20 -11.61 -7.24
CA SER A 33 -0.51 -12.85 -7.60
C SER A 33 -1.47 -13.90 -8.16
N SER A 34 -2.71 -13.95 -7.68
CA SER A 34 -3.73 -14.91 -8.13
C SER A 34 -4.15 -14.68 -9.57
N TYR A 35 -4.40 -13.42 -9.93
CA TYR A 35 -4.82 -13.03 -11.28
C TYR A 35 -3.64 -12.63 -12.19
N LYS A 36 -2.41 -12.64 -11.65
CA LYS A 36 -1.18 -12.17 -12.30
C LYS A 36 -1.34 -10.83 -13.01
N MET A 37 -2.08 -9.90 -12.40
CA MET A 37 -2.38 -8.59 -12.99
C MET A 37 -2.31 -7.48 -11.95
N TRP A 38 -2.16 -6.25 -12.43
CA TRP A 38 -2.29 -5.06 -11.61
C TRP A 38 -3.76 -4.64 -11.53
N SER A 39 -4.23 -4.36 -10.32
CA SER A 39 -5.56 -3.80 -10.09
C SER A 39 -5.45 -2.43 -9.43
N GLN A 40 -6.41 -1.55 -9.70
CA GLN A 40 -6.46 -0.25 -9.05
C GLN A 40 -6.62 -0.41 -7.55
N ARG A 41 -5.81 0.31 -6.79
CA ARG A 41 -5.90 0.33 -5.33
C ARG A 41 -7.20 1.02 -4.94
N LYS A 42 -8.15 0.26 -4.39
CA LYS A 42 -9.34 0.82 -3.77
C LYS A 42 -8.92 1.56 -2.50
N ARG A 43 -8.89 2.90 -2.54
CA ARG A 43 -8.76 3.73 -1.33
C ARG A 43 -10.16 3.92 -0.76
N GLY A 44 -10.48 3.16 0.28
CA GLY A 44 -11.72 3.41 1.05
C GLY A 44 -11.63 4.76 1.77
N LYS A 45 -12.78 5.40 1.99
CA LYS A 45 -12.89 6.53 2.91
C LYS A 45 -12.77 5.99 4.35
N VAL A 46 -11.55 5.99 4.89
CA VAL A 46 -11.34 5.61 6.30
C VAL A 46 -11.77 6.78 7.18
N ILE A 47 -12.97 6.69 7.78
CA ILE A 47 -13.37 7.57 8.90
C ILE A 47 -13.01 6.82 10.18
N GLY A 48 -11.73 6.88 10.57
CA GLY A 48 -11.24 6.23 11.78
C GLY A 48 -9.96 6.89 12.25
N ARG A 49 -9.89 7.23 13.54
CA ARG A 49 -8.65 7.68 14.19
C ARG A 49 -7.70 6.49 14.31
N VAL A 50 -6.47 6.65 13.83
CA VAL A 50 -5.37 5.75 14.18
C VAL A 50 -5.02 6.02 15.64
N VAL A 51 -5.52 5.18 16.56
CA VAL A 51 -5.07 5.20 17.96
C VAL A 51 -3.78 4.41 18.00
N THR A 52 -2.66 5.10 18.14
CA THR A 52 -1.37 4.49 18.41
C THR A 52 -1.46 3.77 19.75
N SER A 53 -1.55 2.44 19.74
CA SER A 53 -1.39 1.63 20.95
C SER A 53 0.08 1.73 21.38
N HIS A 54 0.37 2.52 22.40
CA HIS A 54 1.69 2.52 23.02
C HIS A 54 1.85 1.13 23.69
N GLN A 55 2.63 0.24 23.08
CA GLN A 55 3.06 -0.98 23.76
C GLN A 55 4.06 -0.54 24.83
N LEU A 56 3.62 -0.45 26.09
CA LEU A 56 4.55 -0.43 27.20
C LEU A 56 5.15 -1.83 27.29
N ARG A 57 6.46 -1.91 27.02
CA ARG A 57 7.21 -3.15 27.11
C ARG A 57 7.35 -3.43 28.62
N GLU A 58 7.04 -4.65 29.07
CA GLU A 58 7.11 -5.09 30.49
C GLU A 58 8.42 -4.78 31.23
N LYS A 59 9.47 -4.36 30.52
CA LYS A 59 10.78 -4.02 31.11
C LYS A 59 10.82 -2.65 31.78
N ASP A 60 9.86 -1.77 31.52
CA ASP A 60 9.84 -0.43 32.11
C ASP A 60 9.26 -0.43 33.54
N ILE A 61 8.56 -1.49 33.95
CA ILE A 61 7.93 -1.58 35.29
C ILE A 61 8.95 -1.95 36.39
N ILE A 62 10.04 -2.61 36.04
CA ILE A 62 11.00 -3.16 37.04
C ILE A 62 11.99 -2.09 37.52
N LEU A 63 12.18 -0.99 36.78
CA LEU A 63 13.13 0.07 37.14
C LEU A 63 12.56 1.15 38.07
N ASP A 64 11.24 1.21 38.25
CA ASP A 64 10.60 2.15 39.18
C ASP A 64 10.47 1.60 40.62
N TYR A 65 10.90 0.35 40.85
CA TYR A 65 10.87 -0.33 42.15
C TYR A 65 12.24 -0.39 42.86
N TYR A 66 13.21 0.44 42.46
CA TYR A 66 14.49 0.63 43.15
C TYR A 66 14.81 2.11 43.38
#